data_AF-A0A443SN62-F1
#
_entry.id   AF-A0A443SN62-F1
#
_cell.length_a   1.000
_cell.length_b   1.000
_cell.length_c   1.000
_cell.angle_alpha   90.00
_cell.angle_beta   90.00
_cell.angle_gamma   90.00
#
_symmetry.space_group_name_H-M   'P 1'
#
loop_
_entity.id
_entity.type
_entity.pdbx_description
1 polymer ?
#
loop_
_entity_poly.entity_id
_entity_poly.type
_entity_poly.pdbx_seq_one_letter_code
_entity_poly.pdbx_strand_id
1 'polypeptide(L)'
;MSAKRIAKSGIDWAKFAKLVPESDRAMFTAFKGKSDVYLRKVMSFPENAPAINWSEYRTKIVNKAVVDELEKAYKAVSVPYPEDKWTSSVDEQEKNNENSVAEYCEWSRSKVKEAEEMLQKFKLMIPYDRMTDEEFAQTFPDWSMTKEKNSLYPHYEFTPGMSKEEREEAKRKPDYP
;
A
#
# COMPACT_ATOMS: atom_id res chain seq x y z
N MET A 1 -11.67 -0.87 31.84
CA MET A 1 -11.98 -1.94 30.84
C MET A 1 -11.79 -1.49 29.39
N SER A 2 -12.22 -0.28 28.99
CA SER A 2 -12.12 0.21 27.60
C SER A 2 -10.67 0.51 27.16
N ALA A 3 -9.90 1.23 27.99
CA ALA A 3 -8.51 1.58 27.66
C ALA A 3 -7.59 0.34 27.57
N LYS A 4 -7.77 -0.66 28.46
CA LYS A 4 -7.00 -1.92 28.44
C LYS A 4 -7.25 -2.79 27.20
N ARG A 5 -8.39 -2.66 26.52
CA ARG A 5 -8.68 -3.43 25.28
C ARG A 5 -7.95 -2.85 24.07
N ILE A 6 -7.98 -1.54 23.91
CA ILE A 6 -7.32 -0.85 22.78
C ILE A 6 -5.79 -0.91 22.94
N ALA A 7 -5.27 -0.88 24.17
CA ALA A 7 -3.84 -1.06 24.44
C ALA A 7 -3.31 -2.47 24.10
N LYS A 8 -4.19 -3.47 23.90
CA LYS A 8 -3.79 -4.85 23.57
C LYS A 8 -3.49 -5.04 22.08
N SER A 9 -4.03 -4.20 21.20
CA SER A 9 -3.76 -4.21 19.75
C SER A 9 -2.61 -3.27 19.42
N GLY A 10 -1.38 -3.62 19.83
CA GLY A 10 -0.19 -2.88 19.43
C GLY A 10 0.09 -3.10 17.95
N ILE A 11 -0.33 -2.16 17.10
CA ILE A 11 0.00 -2.19 15.67
C ILE A 11 1.49 -1.85 15.51
N ASP A 12 2.24 -2.72 14.83
CA ASP A 12 3.63 -2.47 14.45
C ASP A 12 3.68 -1.49 13.26
N TRP A 13 3.60 -0.20 13.57
CA TRP A 13 3.61 0.87 12.58
C TRP A 13 4.88 0.89 11.72
N ALA A 14 6.01 0.39 12.23
CA ALA A 14 7.27 0.37 11.49
C ALA A 14 7.26 -0.69 10.39
N LYS A 15 6.70 -1.88 10.67
CA LYS A 15 6.51 -2.91 9.64
C LYS A 15 5.48 -2.48 8.60
N PHE A 16 4.37 -1.90 9.04
CA PHE A 16 3.32 -1.47 8.12
C PHE A 16 3.81 -0.34 7.19
N ALA A 17 4.61 0.60 7.70
CA ALA A 17 5.21 1.65 6.88
C ALA A 17 6.14 1.13 5.76
N LYS A 18 6.76 -0.05 5.93
CA LYS A 18 7.63 -0.66 4.90
C LYS A 18 6.85 -1.30 3.75
N LEU A 19 5.58 -1.67 3.99
CA LEU A 19 4.74 -2.34 3.00
C LEU A 19 3.95 -1.35 2.14
N VAL A 20 3.82 -0.10 2.56
CA VAL A 20 3.02 0.92 1.88
C VAL A 20 3.78 1.45 0.65
N PRO A 21 3.16 1.42 -0.56
CA PRO A 21 3.71 2.04 -1.76
C PRO A 21 3.92 3.55 -1.59
N GLU A 22 4.81 4.14 -2.38
CA GLU A 22 5.12 5.58 -2.26
C GLU A 22 3.91 6.49 -2.51
N SER A 23 3.03 6.11 -3.44
CA SER A 23 1.77 6.82 -3.73
C SER A 23 0.85 6.94 -2.51
N ASP A 24 0.89 5.95 -1.62
CA ASP A 24 -0.10 5.79 -0.55
C ASP A 24 0.42 6.27 0.80
N ARG A 25 1.68 6.73 0.88
CA ARG A 25 2.29 7.23 2.12
C ARG A 25 1.50 8.39 2.74
N ALA A 26 0.92 9.26 1.92
CA ALA A 26 0.10 10.37 2.41
C ALA A 26 -1.17 9.87 3.12
N MET A 27 -1.85 8.87 2.55
CA MET A 27 -3.03 8.25 3.16
C MET A 27 -2.66 7.49 4.44
N PHE A 28 -1.54 6.78 4.42
CA PHE A 28 -1.03 6.07 5.59
C PHE A 28 -0.73 6.99 6.77
N THR A 29 -0.02 8.11 6.53
CA THR A 29 0.29 9.08 7.59
C THR A 29 -0.97 9.72 8.17
N ALA A 30 -1.97 10.02 7.32
CA ALA A 30 -3.27 10.52 7.77
C ALA A 30 -4.03 9.47 8.62
N PHE A 31 -4.03 8.20 8.21
CA PHE A 31 -4.64 7.11 8.97
C PHE A 31 -4.00 6.92 10.34
N LYS A 32 -2.66 6.85 10.37
CA LYS A 32 -1.89 6.76 11.62
C LYS A 32 -2.20 7.94 12.54
N GLY A 33 -2.18 9.17 12.00
CA GLY A 33 -2.49 10.38 12.77
C GLY A 33 -3.89 10.34 13.40
N LYS A 34 -4.91 9.89 12.66
CA LYS A 34 -6.26 9.71 13.21
C LYS A 34 -6.28 8.66 14.32
N SER A 35 -5.67 7.49 14.09
CA SER A 35 -5.60 6.40 15.07
C SER A 35 -4.94 6.86 16.38
N ASP A 36 -3.79 7.53 16.30
CA ASP A 36 -3.07 8.05 17.47
C ASP A 36 -3.87 9.12 18.21
N VAL A 37 -4.59 10.00 17.50
CA VAL A 37 -5.47 11.01 18.11
C VAL A 37 -6.62 10.36 18.88
N TYR A 38 -7.26 9.33 18.33
CA TYR A 38 -8.32 8.60 19.03
C TYR A 38 -7.76 7.86 20.25
N LEU A 39 -6.62 7.20 20.11
CA LEU A 39 -5.96 6.51 21.21
C LEU A 39 -5.64 7.47 22.36
N ARG A 40 -5.07 8.64 22.05
CA ARG A 40 -4.74 9.65 23.06
C ARG A 40 -5.98 10.21 23.75
N LYS A 41 -7.08 10.41 23.01
CA LYS A 41 -8.38 10.80 23.59
C LYS A 41 -8.91 9.73 24.54
N VAL A 42 -8.90 8.46 24.15
CA VAL A 42 -9.34 7.36 25.01
C VAL A 42 -8.49 7.28 26.28
N MET A 43 -7.18 7.44 26.18
CA MET A 43 -6.28 7.45 27.33
C MET A 43 -6.47 8.66 28.26
N SER A 44 -6.97 9.78 27.74
CA SER A 44 -7.23 10.99 28.55
C SER A 44 -8.49 10.87 29.42
N PHE A 45 -9.42 9.98 29.06
CA PHE A 45 -10.64 9.77 29.83
C PHE A 45 -10.39 8.74 30.96
N PRO A 46 -10.79 9.03 32.20
CA PRO A 46 -10.69 8.07 33.29
C PRO A 46 -11.60 6.85 33.03
N GLU A 47 -11.18 5.67 33.48
CA GLU A 47 -11.94 4.42 33.23
C GLU A 47 -13.32 4.40 33.90
N ASN A 48 -13.49 5.16 34.99
CA ASN A 48 -14.74 5.34 35.72
C ASN A 48 -15.08 6.83 35.78
N ALA A 49 -16.37 7.16 35.85
CA ALA A 49 -16.79 8.52 36.12
C ALA A 49 -16.16 9.02 37.44
N PRO A 50 -15.74 10.30 37.53
CA PRO A 50 -15.14 10.84 38.74
C PRO A 50 -16.10 10.69 39.93
N ALA A 51 -15.62 10.15 41.04
CA ALA A 51 -16.44 9.95 42.22
C ALA A 51 -16.89 11.31 42.79
N ILE A 52 -18.21 11.55 42.78
CA ILE A 52 -18.80 12.76 43.36
C ILE A 52 -18.78 12.64 44.89
N ASN A 53 -18.26 13.66 45.58
CA ASN A 53 -18.27 13.70 47.04
C ASN A 53 -19.64 14.16 47.57
N TRP A 54 -20.60 13.25 47.64
CA TRP A 54 -21.96 13.52 48.14
C TRP A 54 -22.00 13.99 49.61
N SER A 55 -20.98 13.64 50.42
CA SER A 55 -20.93 14.03 51.84
C SER A 55 -20.79 15.54 52.05
N GLU A 56 -20.04 16.22 51.18
CA GLU A 56 -19.86 17.67 51.23
C GLU A 56 -21.11 18.43 50.78
N TYR A 57 -21.87 17.87 49.83
CA TYR A 57 -23.13 18.45 49.39
C TYR A 57 -24.23 18.34 50.45
N ARG A 58 -24.26 17.23 51.21
CA ARG A 58 -25.21 17.05 52.33
C ARG A 58 -24.99 18.02 53.49
N THR A 59 -23.78 18.57 53.66
CA THR A 59 -23.49 19.56 54.72
C THR A 59 -23.80 21.00 54.28
N LYS A 60 -23.63 21.32 53.00
CA LYS A 60 -23.84 22.67 52.44
C LYS A 60 -25.28 22.95 52.02
N ILE A 61 -26.04 21.92 51.63
CA ILE A 61 -27.40 22.08 51.12
C ILE A 61 -28.42 21.91 52.24
N VAL A 62 -29.37 22.85 52.35
CA VAL A 62 -30.42 22.85 53.39
C VAL A 62 -31.38 21.67 53.21
N ASN A 63 -31.75 21.33 51.97
CA ASN A 63 -32.63 20.22 51.66
C ASN A 63 -31.85 18.94 51.28
N LYS A 64 -31.64 18.07 52.27
CA LYS A 64 -30.87 16.83 52.12
C LYS A 64 -31.58 15.78 51.25
N ALA A 65 -32.91 15.80 51.19
CA ALA A 65 -33.69 14.84 50.40
C ALA A 65 -33.39 14.94 48.89
N VAL A 66 -33.16 16.17 48.40
CA VAL A 66 -32.78 16.42 47.00
C VAL A 66 -31.40 15.82 46.67
N VAL A 67 -30.46 15.85 47.62
CA VAL A 67 -29.12 15.28 47.44
C VAL A 67 -29.18 13.76 47.33
N ASP A 68 -30.04 13.12 48.13
CA ASP A 68 -30.23 11.66 48.09
C ASP A 68 -30.95 11.19 46.81
N GLU A 69 -31.92 11.98 46.31
CA GLU A 69 -32.56 11.72 45.01
C GLU A 69 -31.58 11.84 43.84
N LEU A 70 -30.70 12.85 43.85
CA LEU A 70 -29.67 13.04 42.84
C LEU A 70 -28.59 11.95 42.88
N GLU A 71 -28.18 11.52 44.07
CA GLU A 71 -27.24 10.40 44.21
C GLU A 71 -27.83 9.11 43.63
N LYS A 72 -29.12 8.85 43.91
CA LYS A 72 -29.84 7.69 43.39
C LYS A 72 -29.99 7.77 41.86
N ALA A 73 -30.35 8.93 41.32
CA ALA A 73 -30.46 9.14 39.88
C ALA A 73 -29.09 8.99 39.19
N TYR A 74 -28.02 9.53 39.76
CA TYR A 74 -26.66 9.44 39.21
C TYR A 74 -26.16 8.00 39.14
N LYS A 75 -26.40 7.21 40.20
CA LYS A 75 -26.04 5.77 40.23
C LYS A 75 -26.88 4.93 39.27
N ALA A 76 -28.10 5.37 38.93
CA ALA A 76 -28.97 4.68 37.99
C ALA A 76 -28.60 4.94 36.52
N VAL A 77 -27.88 6.03 36.23
CA VAL A 77 -27.41 6.33 34.86
C VAL A 77 -26.25 5.40 34.50
N SER A 78 -26.53 4.44 33.63
CA SER A 78 -25.52 3.62 32.96
C SER A 78 -25.39 4.06 31.51
N VAL A 79 -24.17 4.34 31.05
CA VAL A 79 -23.91 4.71 29.65
C VAL A 79 -23.74 3.41 28.85
N PRO A 80 -24.63 3.10 27.89
CA PRO A 80 -24.49 1.92 27.06
C PRO A 80 -23.26 2.04 26.16
N TYR A 81 -22.61 0.91 25.90
CA TYR A 81 -21.50 0.86 24.95
C TYR A 81 -22.02 1.09 23.52
N PRO A 82 -21.29 1.83 22.66
CA PRO A 82 -21.73 2.04 21.29
C PRO A 82 -21.81 0.73 20.51
N GLU A 83 -22.83 0.61 19.65
CA GLU A 83 -22.96 -0.51 18.72
C GLU A 83 -21.85 -0.50 17.67
N ASP A 84 -21.36 -1.68 17.31
CA ASP A 84 -20.40 -1.86 16.23
C ASP A 84 -21.11 -1.94 14.88
N LYS A 85 -20.79 -1.01 13.98
CA LYS A 85 -21.41 -0.88 12.65
C LYS A 85 -20.44 -1.16 11.50
N TRP A 86 -19.15 -1.27 11.78
CA TRP A 86 -18.11 -1.16 10.74
C TRP A 86 -17.32 -2.44 10.54
N THR A 87 -17.29 -3.35 11.52
CA THR A 87 -16.53 -4.60 11.43
C THR A 87 -16.93 -5.44 10.21
N SER A 88 -18.23 -5.55 9.89
CA SER A 88 -18.69 -6.30 8.71
C SER A 88 -18.16 -5.73 7.39
N SER A 89 -18.06 -4.40 7.27
CA SER A 89 -17.51 -3.76 6.06
C SER A 89 -16.00 -3.96 5.93
N VAL A 90 -15.29 -4.08 7.05
CA VAL A 90 -13.84 -4.37 7.05
C VAL A 90 -13.59 -5.82 6.64
N ASP A 91 -14.38 -6.77 7.14
CA ASP A 91 -14.28 -8.19 6.78
C ASP A 91 -14.53 -8.41 5.28
N GLU A 92 -15.49 -7.68 4.69
CA GLU A 92 -15.74 -7.70 3.24
C GLU A 92 -14.55 -7.14 2.43
N GLN A 93 -13.91 -6.07 2.91
CA GLN A 93 -12.72 -5.51 2.27
C GLN A 93 -11.52 -6.46 2.35
N GLU A 94 -11.33 -7.14 3.49
CA GLU A 94 -10.28 -8.14 3.65
C GLU A 94 -10.43 -9.26 2.63
N LYS A 95 -11.63 -9.83 2.52
CA LYS A 95 -11.94 -10.89 1.55
C LYS A 95 -11.72 -10.46 0.09
N ASN A 96 -12.09 -9.23 -0.26
CA ASN A 96 -11.86 -8.71 -1.61
C ASN A 96 -10.35 -8.55 -1.89
N ASN A 97 -9.58 -8.08 -0.92
CA ASN A 97 -8.14 -7.92 -1.05
C ASN A 97 -7.41 -9.27 -1.16
N GLU A 98 -7.87 -10.31 -0.46
CA GLU A 98 -7.31 -11.66 -0.58
C GLU A 98 -7.34 -12.19 -2.02
N ASN A 99 -8.46 -11.96 -2.73
CA ASN A 99 -8.59 -12.36 -4.13
C ASN A 99 -7.59 -11.59 -5.02
N SER A 100 -7.50 -10.27 -4.86
CA SER A 100 -6.55 -9.45 -5.63
C SER A 100 -5.09 -9.83 -5.35
N VAL A 101 -4.76 -10.20 -4.10
CA VAL A 101 -3.42 -10.68 -3.74
C VAL A 101 -3.12 -12.02 -4.41
N ALA A 102 -4.08 -12.95 -4.45
CA ALA A 102 -3.91 -14.23 -5.12
C ALA A 102 -3.65 -14.06 -6.62
N GLU A 103 -4.47 -13.23 -7.30
CA GLU A 103 -4.29 -12.90 -8.71
C GLU A 103 -2.91 -12.27 -8.99
N TYR A 104 -2.47 -11.33 -8.15
CA TYR A 104 -1.15 -10.71 -8.28
C TYR A 104 -0.01 -11.71 -8.09
N CYS A 105 -0.15 -12.65 -7.14
CA CYS A 105 0.86 -13.68 -6.92
C CYS A 105 0.97 -14.62 -8.12
N GLU A 106 -0.14 -15.00 -8.75
CA GLU A 106 -0.14 -15.82 -9.96
C GLU A 106 0.50 -15.08 -11.13
N TRP A 107 0.11 -13.82 -11.35
CA TRP A 107 0.72 -12.97 -12.37
C TRP A 107 2.23 -12.82 -12.17
N SER A 108 2.67 -12.54 -10.94
CA SER A 108 4.09 -12.42 -10.58
C SER A 108 4.85 -13.71 -10.85
N ARG A 109 4.31 -14.87 -10.45
CA ARG A 109 4.91 -16.19 -10.75
C ARG A 109 5.03 -16.45 -12.25
N SER A 110 4.05 -16.04 -13.06
CA SER A 110 4.14 -16.14 -14.53
C SER A 110 5.30 -15.30 -15.06
N LYS A 111 5.47 -14.06 -14.59
CA LYS A 111 6.58 -13.19 -14.99
C LYS A 111 7.94 -13.70 -14.56
N VAL A 112 8.04 -14.30 -13.39
CA VAL A 112 9.28 -14.96 -12.94
C VAL A 112 9.64 -16.10 -13.89
N LYS A 113 8.68 -16.95 -14.28
CA LYS A 113 8.93 -18.03 -15.25
C LYS A 113 9.37 -17.51 -16.62
N GLU A 114 8.67 -16.51 -17.17
CA GLU A 114 9.07 -15.86 -18.44
C GLU A 114 10.50 -15.31 -18.36
N ALA A 115 10.86 -14.66 -17.24
CA ALA A 115 12.20 -14.13 -17.01
C ALA A 115 13.27 -15.23 -16.87
N GLU A 116 12.96 -16.33 -16.19
CA GLU A 116 13.85 -17.49 -16.05
C GLU A 116 14.11 -18.15 -17.41
N GLU A 117 13.09 -18.31 -18.25
CA GLU A 117 13.24 -18.82 -19.62
C GLU A 117 14.14 -17.91 -20.47
N MET A 118 13.93 -16.59 -20.40
CA MET A 118 14.81 -15.63 -21.10
C MET A 118 16.25 -15.71 -20.57
N LEU A 119 16.45 -15.84 -19.26
CA LEU A 119 17.76 -15.97 -18.65
C LEU A 119 18.48 -17.25 -19.12
N GLN A 120 17.75 -18.37 -19.25
CA GLN A 120 18.32 -19.60 -19.82
C GLN A 120 18.70 -19.42 -21.29
N LYS A 121 17.87 -18.74 -22.10
CA LYS A 121 18.22 -18.41 -23.50
C LYS A 121 19.51 -17.59 -23.57
N PHE A 122 19.66 -16.57 -22.71
CA PHE A 122 20.89 -15.77 -22.67
C PHE A 122 22.12 -16.54 -22.19
N LYS A 123 21.96 -17.51 -21.28
CA LYS A 123 23.06 -18.38 -20.84
C LYS A 123 23.54 -19.34 -21.93
N LEU A 124 22.61 -19.83 -22.76
CA LEU A 124 22.92 -20.73 -23.87
C LEU A 124 23.47 -19.98 -25.09
N MET A 125 23.21 -18.68 -25.19
CA MET A 125 23.69 -17.84 -26.26
C MET A 125 25.22 -17.73 -26.23
N ILE A 126 25.83 -17.72 -27.42
CA ILE A 126 27.25 -17.45 -27.60
C ILE A 126 27.55 -16.05 -27.04
N PRO A 127 28.66 -15.85 -26.32
CA PRO A 127 29.05 -14.51 -25.88
C PRO A 127 29.11 -13.53 -27.05
N TYR A 128 28.56 -12.34 -26.84
CA TYR A 128 28.44 -11.31 -27.88
C TYR A 128 29.76 -11.04 -28.63
N ASP A 129 30.89 -10.97 -27.93
CA ASP A 129 32.21 -10.70 -28.52
C ASP A 129 32.67 -11.73 -29.57
N ARG A 130 32.05 -12.91 -29.59
CA ARG A 130 32.37 -14.01 -30.51
C ARG A 130 31.21 -14.38 -31.43
N MET A 131 30.12 -13.63 -31.37
CA MET A 131 28.93 -13.88 -32.17
C MET A 131 29.13 -13.35 -33.58
N THR A 132 28.92 -14.21 -34.58
CA THR A 132 28.95 -13.81 -35.98
C THR A 132 27.59 -13.24 -36.43
N ASP A 133 27.58 -12.44 -37.50
CA ASP A 133 26.34 -11.83 -38.02
C ASP A 133 25.30 -12.90 -38.45
N GLU A 134 25.76 -14.06 -38.94
CA GLU A 134 24.89 -15.18 -39.30
C GLU A 134 24.22 -15.81 -38.07
N GLU A 135 24.97 -16.02 -36.99
CA GLU A 135 24.45 -16.52 -35.71
C GLU A 135 23.51 -15.51 -35.06
N PHE A 136 23.81 -14.21 -35.19
CA PHE A 136 22.93 -13.13 -34.76
C PHE A 136 21.60 -13.17 -35.51
N ALA A 137 21.62 -13.31 -36.83
CA ALA A 137 20.40 -13.43 -37.62
C ALA A 137 19.56 -14.67 -37.26
N GLN A 138 20.21 -15.79 -36.90
CA GLN A 138 19.51 -17.01 -36.47
C GLN A 138 18.88 -16.89 -35.08
N THR A 139 19.55 -16.20 -34.14
CA THR A 139 19.09 -16.03 -32.76
C THR A 139 18.08 -14.89 -32.61
N PHE A 140 18.22 -13.82 -33.39
CA PHE A 140 17.37 -12.63 -33.39
C PHE A 140 16.83 -12.31 -34.79
N PRO A 141 15.97 -13.18 -35.35
CA PRO A 141 15.45 -12.99 -36.70
C PRO A 141 14.65 -11.68 -36.85
N ASP A 142 13.97 -11.23 -35.80
CA ASP A 142 13.19 -9.98 -35.80
C ASP A 142 14.03 -8.71 -35.99
N TRP A 143 15.30 -8.75 -35.58
CA TRP A 143 16.25 -7.64 -35.72
C TRP A 143 17.19 -7.79 -36.92
N SER A 144 17.15 -8.94 -37.59
CA SER A 144 17.94 -9.20 -38.79
C SER A 144 17.36 -8.49 -40.02
N MET A 145 18.22 -7.99 -40.90
CA MET A 145 17.80 -7.38 -42.17
C MET A 145 17.30 -8.47 -43.12
N THR A 146 15.99 -8.52 -43.34
CA THR A 146 15.36 -9.45 -44.30
C THR A 146 14.95 -8.67 -45.54
N LYS A 147 14.71 -9.34 -46.67
CA LYS A 147 14.22 -8.70 -47.92
C LYS A 147 12.95 -7.87 -47.71
N GLU A 148 12.09 -8.27 -46.77
CA GLU A 148 10.87 -7.56 -46.39
C GLU A 148 11.10 -6.40 -45.40
N LYS A 149 12.19 -6.46 -44.63
CA LYS A 149 12.60 -5.47 -43.62
C LYS A 149 14.00 -4.97 -43.95
N ASN A 150 14.14 -4.37 -45.13
CA ASN A 150 15.41 -3.78 -45.56
C ASN A 150 15.61 -2.43 -44.87
N SER A 151 16.85 -2.14 -44.51
CA SER A 151 17.22 -0.81 -44.03
C SER A 151 17.75 0.00 -45.20
N LEU A 152 17.27 1.23 -45.37
CA LEU A 152 17.91 2.20 -46.26
C LEU A 152 19.08 2.86 -45.54
N TYR A 153 20.21 3.03 -46.23
CA TYR A 153 21.34 3.82 -45.74
C TYR A 153 20.83 5.22 -45.31
N PRO A 154 21.18 5.75 -44.12
CA PRO A 154 22.26 5.33 -43.20
C PRO A 154 21.89 4.31 -42.09
N HIS A 155 20.85 3.50 -42.29
CA HIS A 155 20.46 2.36 -41.43
C HIS A 155 19.95 2.69 -40.02
N TYR A 156 19.43 3.91 -39.79
CA TYR A 156 18.90 4.39 -38.49
C TYR A 156 17.71 3.60 -37.93
N GLU A 157 17.01 2.83 -38.77
CA GLU A 157 15.81 2.10 -38.33
C GLU A 157 16.14 0.88 -37.48
N PHE A 158 17.32 0.28 -37.71
CA PHE A 158 17.75 -0.98 -37.11
C PHE A 158 18.97 -0.83 -36.18
N THR A 159 19.46 0.40 -35.96
CA THR A 159 20.53 0.65 -34.97
C THR A 159 20.03 0.32 -33.56
N PRO A 160 20.60 -0.71 -32.90
CA PRO A 160 20.25 -1.05 -31.53
C PRO A 160 20.61 0.10 -30.57
N GLY A 161 19.79 0.32 -29.55
CA GLY A 161 20.07 1.31 -28.49
C GLY A 161 19.53 2.73 -28.74
N MET A 162 19.11 3.09 -29.95
CA MET A 162 18.46 4.38 -30.19
C MET A 162 16.97 4.34 -29.81
N SER A 163 16.53 5.34 -29.06
CA SER A 163 15.11 5.57 -28.76
C SER A 163 14.34 5.87 -30.05
N LYS A 164 13.01 5.70 -30.02
CA LYS A 164 12.18 5.99 -31.21
C LYS A 164 12.35 7.44 -31.67
N GLU A 165 12.50 8.36 -30.73
CA GLU A 165 12.69 9.80 -30.97
C GLU A 165 14.07 10.08 -31.59
N GLU A 166 15.12 9.45 -31.09
CA GLU A 166 16.49 9.55 -31.63
C GLU A 166 16.58 9.01 -33.07
N ARG A 167 15.83 7.94 -33.38
CA ARG A 167 15.74 7.39 -34.75
C ARG A 167 15.04 8.36 -35.70
N GLU A 168 13.99 9.03 -35.26
CA GLU A 168 13.29 10.02 -36.10
C GLU A 168 14.15 11.27 -36.33
N GLU A 169 14.91 11.71 -35.33
CA GLU A 169 15.84 12.84 -35.46
C GLU A 169 17.03 12.53 -36.39
N ALA A 170 17.58 11.32 -36.32
CA ALA A 170 18.65 10.89 -37.21
C ALA A 170 18.21 10.76 -38.68
N LYS A 171 16.95 10.33 -38.94
CA LYS A 171 16.36 10.38 -40.29
C LYS A 171 16.23 11.80 -40.83
N ARG A 172 16.08 12.79 -39.95
CA ARG A 172 15.84 14.19 -40.32
C ARG A 172 17.11 14.96 -40.64
N LYS A 173 18.29 14.46 -40.22
CA LYS A 173 19.60 14.99 -40.61
C LYS A 173 20.13 14.18 -41.80
N PRO A 174 19.96 14.64 -43.05
CA PRO A 174 20.71 14.06 -44.14
C PRO A 174 22.17 14.47 -43.92
N ASP A 175 22.98 13.56 -43.39
CA ASP A 175 24.43 13.69 -43.45
C ASP A 175 24.81 13.61 -44.94
N TYR A 176 24.91 14.77 -45.57
CA TYR A 176 25.63 14.94 -46.81
C TYR A 176 26.49 16.20 -46.69
N PRO A 177 27.79 16.13 -47.05
CA PRO A 177 28.58 17.34 -47.26
C PRO A 177 28.01 18.20 -48.39
#